data_AF-A0A6C1P847-F1
#
_entry.id   AF-A0A6C1P847-F1
#
_cell.length_a   1.000
_cell.length_b   1.000
_cell.length_c   1.000
_cell.angle_alpha   90.00
_cell.angle_beta   90.00
_cell.angle_gamma   90.00
#
_symmetry.space_group_name_H-M   'P 1'
#
loop_
_entity.id
_entity.type
_entity.pdbx_description
1 polymer ?
#
loop_
_entity_poly.entity_id
_entity_poly.type
_entity_poly.pdbx_seq_one_letter_code
_entity_poly.pdbx_strand_id
1 'polypeptide(L)'
;MGWMFDGSPFNQDIGDWDVSNVTDMRWMLDGRHFNQYIGNWDVGIVTSMAGMFRDSPFNQPIGNWEVGNVTDMTLMFAESEFSQPIGDWDVSSVTGMSSMFRGSPFDHPIGKWDVSSVSEMRWMFFESSFNHPIGNWDVSSVTDMSYMFSLSPFDQFIGNWDVINVMDMESMFRGSPFNQPINTWCVTNITSEPLNFSTDSPLEPDNKPIWGTCTSTSIYSEEVPTQFILNQNYPNPFNPTTQIQFSLPVSTVVRLDVFSVLGQRTVTLLNEHMPAGVHTVQFDARSLSSGVYIYRLSTPEFTQARLMNLIK
;
A
#
# COMPACT_ATOMS: atom_id res chain seq x y z
N MET A 1 -20.61 -8.85 20.64
CA MET A 1 -20.36 -10.30 20.52
C MET A 1 -18.90 -10.67 20.79
N GLY A 2 -18.15 -9.88 21.56
CA GLY A 2 -16.75 -10.23 21.76
C GLY A 2 -16.55 -11.51 22.57
N TRP A 3 -15.53 -12.30 22.22
CA TRP A 3 -15.17 -13.58 22.87
C TRP A 3 -16.26 -14.66 22.84
N MET A 4 -17.29 -14.54 22.00
CA MET A 4 -18.50 -15.37 22.07
C MET A 4 -18.24 -16.88 21.96
N PHE A 5 -17.21 -17.30 21.23
CA PHE A 5 -16.90 -18.71 20.97
C PHE A 5 -15.60 -19.21 21.62
N ASP A 6 -15.09 -18.48 22.61
CA ASP A 6 -13.80 -18.82 23.21
C ASP A 6 -13.75 -20.26 23.80
N GLY A 7 -12.63 -20.95 23.62
CA GLY A 7 -12.43 -22.35 24.02
C GLY A 7 -13.21 -23.43 23.22
N SER A 8 -13.95 -23.09 22.16
CA SER A 8 -14.74 -24.07 21.38
C SER A 8 -14.26 -24.25 19.92
N PRO A 9 -14.38 -25.46 19.32
CA PRO A 9 -14.11 -25.71 17.89
C PRO A 9 -15.31 -25.30 17.01
N PHE A 10 -15.85 -24.10 17.23
CA PHE A 10 -17.08 -23.64 16.60
C PHE A 10 -16.93 -23.44 15.08
N ASN A 11 -17.80 -24.09 14.30
CA ASN A 11 -17.89 -23.97 12.84
C ASN A 11 -19.34 -24.20 12.34
N GLN A 12 -20.34 -23.81 13.14
CA GLN A 12 -21.74 -23.94 12.74
C GLN A 12 -22.13 -22.80 11.81
N ASP A 13 -23.14 -23.01 10.98
CA ASP A 13 -23.70 -21.97 10.13
C ASP A 13 -24.38 -20.88 10.98
N ILE A 14 -23.91 -19.65 10.78
CA ILE A 14 -24.40 -18.43 11.44
C ILE A 14 -24.69 -17.34 10.40
N GLY A 15 -24.74 -17.67 9.11
CA GLY A 15 -24.99 -16.70 8.04
C GLY A 15 -26.31 -15.97 8.20
N ASP A 16 -27.33 -16.63 8.75
CA ASP A 16 -28.67 -16.06 8.95
C ASP A 16 -28.81 -15.25 10.25
N TRP A 17 -27.74 -15.05 11.02
CA TRP A 17 -27.81 -14.26 12.25
C TRP A 17 -28.05 -12.78 11.93
N ASP A 18 -29.04 -12.20 12.62
CA ASP A 18 -29.22 -10.76 12.63
C ASP A 18 -28.19 -10.11 13.57
N VAL A 19 -27.19 -9.46 12.96
CA VAL A 19 -26.13 -8.73 13.65
C VAL A 19 -26.26 -7.21 13.51
N SER A 20 -27.40 -6.71 12.99
CA SER A 20 -27.58 -5.28 12.67
C SER A 20 -27.54 -4.35 13.89
N ASN A 21 -27.62 -4.91 15.11
CA ASN A 21 -27.55 -4.21 16.38
C ASN A 21 -26.23 -4.45 17.14
N VAL A 22 -25.28 -5.16 16.53
CA VAL A 22 -23.98 -5.47 17.14
C VAL A 22 -23.00 -4.34 16.84
N THR A 23 -22.44 -3.71 17.88
CA THR A 23 -21.43 -2.65 17.74
C THR A 23 -20.00 -3.15 17.97
N ASP A 24 -19.82 -4.31 18.60
CA ASP A 24 -18.51 -4.84 19.00
C ASP A 24 -18.39 -6.32 18.60
N MET A 25 -17.48 -6.63 17.70
CA MET A 25 -17.20 -7.98 17.19
C MET A 25 -15.80 -8.49 17.58
N ARG A 26 -15.14 -7.86 18.54
CA ARG A 26 -13.75 -8.18 18.89
C ARG A 26 -13.58 -9.64 19.29
N TRP A 27 -12.59 -10.34 18.74
CA TRP A 27 -12.26 -11.73 19.10
C TRP A 27 -13.39 -12.74 18.90
N MET A 28 -14.43 -12.43 18.12
CA MET A 28 -15.59 -13.30 18.00
C MET A 28 -15.22 -14.68 17.43
N LEU A 29 -14.36 -14.74 16.41
CA LEU A 29 -13.95 -15.96 15.70
C LEU A 29 -12.44 -16.23 15.81
N ASP A 30 -11.77 -15.63 16.78
CA ASP A 30 -10.34 -15.80 17.08
C ASP A 30 -10.00 -17.26 17.44
N GLY A 31 -9.03 -17.84 16.73
CA GLY A 31 -8.59 -19.24 16.90
C GLY A 31 -9.64 -20.28 16.50
N ARG A 32 -10.78 -19.85 15.93
CA ARG A 32 -11.87 -20.77 15.58
C ARG A 32 -11.64 -21.34 14.20
N HIS A 33 -11.90 -22.64 14.05
CA HIS A 33 -11.94 -23.33 12.76
C HIS A 33 -13.21 -22.98 11.94
N PHE A 34 -13.61 -21.71 12.00
CA PHE A 34 -14.79 -21.19 11.35
C PHE A 34 -14.44 -20.73 9.93
N ASN A 35 -15.21 -21.21 8.95
CA ASN A 35 -15.05 -20.77 7.55
C ASN A 35 -16.40 -20.77 6.80
N GLN A 36 -17.50 -20.50 7.51
CA GLN A 36 -18.83 -20.40 6.89
C GLN A 36 -19.05 -19.00 6.32
N TYR A 37 -19.89 -18.90 5.29
CA TYR A 37 -20.20 -17.64 4.65
C TYR A 37 -21.02 -16.72 5.57
N ILE A 38 -20.51 -15.49 5.76
CA ILE A 38 -21.14 -14.41 6.56
C ILE A 38 -21.12 -13.07 5.81
N GLY A 39 -20.93 -13.09 4.48
CA GLY A 39 -20.88 -11.87 3.68
C GLY A 39 -22.20 -11.10 3.66
N ASN A 40 -23.31 -11.73 4.07
CA ASN A 40 -24.63 -11.13 4.18
C ASN A 40 -24.90 -10.40 5.51
N TRP A 41 -23.96 -10.42 6.45
CA TRP A 41 -24.11 -9.70 7.72
C TRP A 41 -24.16 -8.19 7.54
N ASP A 42 -25.09 -7.54 8.24
CA ASP A 42 -25.14 -6.08 8.37
C ASP A 42 -24.21 -5.63 9.50
N VAL A 43 -22.99 -5.24 9.12
CA VAL A 43 -21.96 -4.74 10.05
C VAL A 43 -21.89 -3.21 10.10
N GLY A 44 -22.87 -2.52 9.51
CA GLY A 44 -22.81 -1.08 9.26
C GLY A 44 -22.69 -0.20 10.50
N ILE A 45 -23.01 -0.71 11.69
CA ILE A 45 -22.86 0.01 12.97
C ILE A 45 -21.75 -0.54 13.87
N VAL A 46 -20.96 -1.52 13.39
CA VAL A 46 -19.85 -2.09 14.14
C VAL A 46 -18.74 -1.05 14.25
N THR A 47 -18.27 -0.81 15.48
CA THR A 47 -17.18 0.12 15.76
C THR A 47 -15.86 -0.58 16.02
N SER A 48 -15.84 -1.87 16.33
CA SER A 48 -14.60 -2.62 16.55
C SER A 48 -14.68 -4.05 16.05
N MET A 49 -13.71 -4.44 15.24
CA MET A 49 -13.51 -5.78 14.68
C MET A 49 -12.17 -6.40 15.10
N ALA A 50 -11.56 -5.86 16.17
CA ALA A 50 -10.21 -6.24 16.57
C ALA A 50 -10.11 -7.75 16.83
N GLY A 51 -9.17 -8.41 16.16
CA GLY A 51 -8.91 -9.82 16.30
C GLY A 51 -10.08 -10.73 15.91
N MET A 52 -11.07 -10.26 15.15
CA MET A 52 -12.26 -11.04 14.84
C MET A 52 -11.91 -12.39 14.19
N PHE A 53 -10.92 -12.44 13.30
CA PHE A 53 -10.47 -13.65 12.60
C PHE A 53 -9.00 -13.99 12.84
N ARG A 54 -8.40 -13.54 13.95
CA ARG A 54 -7.03 -13.92 14.29
C ARG A 54 -6.91 -15.45 14.40
N ASP A 55 -5.83 -16.03 13.88
CA ASP A 55 -5.55 -17.48 13.93
C ASP A 55 -6.72 -18.33 13.40
N SER A 56 -7.40 -17.84 12.36
CA SER A 56 -8.60 -18.46 11.80
C SER A 56 -8.37 -18.88 10.34
N PRO A 57 -8.86 -20.07 9.91
CA PRO A 57 -8.86 -20.48 8.51
C PRO A 57 -9.95 -19.78 7.68
N PHE A 58 -10.59 -18.75 8.23
CA PHE A 58 -11.63 -17.99 7.55
C PHE A 58 -11.10 -17.33 6.27
N ASN A 59 -11.75 -17.63 5.15
CA ASN A 59 -11.37 -17.09 3.84
C ASN A 59 -12.61 -16.90 2.94
N GLN A 60 -13.73 -16.47 3.52
CA GLN A 60 -14.97 -16.22 2.79
C GLN A 60 -15.06 -14.75 2.32
N PRO A 61 -15.77 -14.48 1.21
CA PRO A 61 -15.88 -13.12 0.69
C PRO A 61 -16.71 -12.23 1.62
N ILE A 62 -16.05 -11.17 2.11
CA ILE A 62 -16.61 -10.11 2.97
C ILE A 62 -16.31 -8.70 2.41
N GLY A 63 -15.83 -8.62 1.16
CA GLY A 63 -15.50 -7.34 0.51
C GLY A 63 -16.69 -6.39 0.37
N ASN A 64 -17.92 -6.89 0.52
CA ASN A 64 -19.16 -6.11 0.48
C ASN A 64 -19.60 -5.55 1.84
N TRP A 65 -18.84 -5.77 2.91
CA TRP A 65 -19.16 -5.23 4.23
C TRP A 65 -18.98 -3.71 4.27
N GLU A 66 -19.96 -3.02 4.85
CA GLU A 66 -19.94 -1.58 5.13
C GLU A 66 -19.18 -1.31 6.44
N VAL A 67 -17.86 -1.12 6.36
CA VAL A 67 -16.97 -0.99 7.54
C VAL A 67 -16.65 0.45 7.94
N GLY A 68 -17.32 1.45 7.34
CA GLY A 68 -17.00 2.87 7.52
C GLY A 68 -17.14 3.43 8.95
N ASN A 69 -17.82 2.72 9.85
CA ASN A 69 -17.93 3.06 11.28
C ASN A 69 -16.90 2.35 12.17
N VAL A 70 -16.11 1.42 11.62
CA VAL A 70 -15.11 0.67 12.38
C VAL A 70 -13.93 1.59 12.69
N THR A 71 -13.55 1.68 13.96
CA THR A 71 -12.39 2.46 14.42
C THR A 71 -11.19 1.59 14.76
N ASP A 72 -11.40 0.30 14.98
CA ASP A 72 -10.34 -0.63 15.42
C ASP A 72 -10.40 -1.97 14.67
N MET A 73 -9.36 -2.21 13.86
CA MET A 73 -9.11 -3.44 13.11
C MET A 73 -7.82 -4.14 13.56
N THR A 74 -7.32 -3.81 14.75
CA THR A 74 -6.10 -4.41 15.32
C THR A 74 -6.20 -5.93 15.29
N LEU A 75 -5.17 -6.60 14.77
CA LEU A 75 -5.08 -8.07 14.69
C LEU A 75 -6.20 -8.77 13.89
N MET A 76 -7.06 -8.06 13.15
CA MET A 76 -8.29 -8.63 12.56
C MET A 76 -8.06 -9.93 11.76
N PHE A 77 -6.97 -9.99 10.97
CA PHE A 77 -6.57 -11.16 10.16
C PHE A 77 -5.17 -11.68 10.48
N ALA A 78 -4.66 -11.41 11.69
CA ALA A 78 -3.34 -11.90 12.09
C ALA A 78 -3.32 -13.44 12.14
N GLU A 79 -2.32 -14.07 11.54
CA GLU A 79 -2.17 -15.52 11.41
C GLU A 79 -3.38 -16.21 10.76
N SER A 80 -4.17 -15.45 9.97
CA SER A 80 -5.35 -15.97 9.27
C SER A 80 -5.03 -16.37 7.84
N GLU A 81 -5.73 -17.38 7.32
CA GLU A 81 -5.71 -17.79 5.91
C GLU A 81 -6.46 -16.83 4.97
N PHE A 82 -6.98 -15.71 5.50
CA PHE A 82 -7.77 -14.76 4.74
C PHE A 82 -6.98 -14.14 3.58
N SER A 83 -7.50 -14.28 2.36
CA SER A 83 -6.95 -13.68 1.15
C SER A 83 -8.07 -13.38 0.14
N GLN A 84 -9.02 -12.54 0.55
CA GLN A 84 -10.12 -12.05 -0.30
C GLN A 84 -9.98 -10.55 -0.58
N PRO A 85 -10.52 -10.05 -1.71
CA PRO A 85 -10.45 -8.63 -2.03
C PRO A 85 -11.29 -7.79 -1.06
N ILE A 86 -10.64 -6.83 -0.40
CA ILE A 86 -11.23 -5.84 0.52
C ILE A 86 -10.78 -4.40 0.21
N GLY A 87 -10.20 -4.19 -0.98
CA GLY A 87 -9.64 -2.90 -1.40
C GLY A 87 -10.66 -1.76 -1.58
N ASP A 88 -11.95 -2.09 -1.59
CA ASP A 88 -13.05 -1.12 -1.69
C ASP A 88 -13.69 -0.79 -0.32
N TRP A 89 -13.16 -1.33 0.78
CA TRP A 89 -13.56 -0.92 2.14
C TRP A 89 -13.23 0.55 2.40
N ASP A 90 -14.18 1.28 3.00
CA ASP A 90 -13.94 2.60 3.59
C ASP A 90 -13.34 2.43 4.99
N VAL A 91 -12.04 2.71 5.13
CA VAL A 91 -11.30 2.61 6.39
C VAL A 91 -10.92 3.98 6.97
N SER A 92 -11.51 5.07 6.48
CA SER A 92 -11.18 6.46 6.88
C SER A 92 -11.40 6.74 8.38
N SER A 93 -12.28 5.97 9.03
CA SER A 93 -12.55 6.05 10.48
C SER A 93 -11.61 5.19 11.34
N VAL A 94 -10.78 4.32 10.74
CA VAL A 94 -9.94 3.39 11.48
C VAL A 94 -8.74 4.12 12.07
N THR A 95 -8.54 3.97 13.38
CA THR A 95 -7.37 4.51 14.10
C THR A 95 -6.36 3.42 14.46
N GLY A 96 -6.81 2.17 14.65
CA GLY A 96 -5.98 1.02 15.02
C GLY A 96 -5.89 -0.04 13.92
N MET A 97 -4.69 -0.22 13.34
CA MET A 97 -4.39 -1.26 12.33
C MET A 97 -3.20 -2.16 12.68
N SER A 98 -2.70 -2.06 13.92
CA SER A 98 -1.57 -2.87 14.41
C SER A 98 -1.79 -4.36 14.09
N SER A 99 -0.78 -4.99 13.50
CA SER A 99 -0.73 -6.43 13.19
C SER A 99 -1.88 -6.97 12.32
N MET A 100 -2.64 -6.14 11.60
CA MET A 100 -3.86 -6.57 10.90
C MET A 100 -3.66 -7.78 9.98
N PHE A 101 -2.54 -7.86 9.25
CA PHE A 101 -2.20 -8.95 8.33
C PHE A 101 -0.92 -9.71 8.72
N ARG A 102 -0.49 -9.62 9.99
CA ARG A 102 0.69 -10.34 10.49
C ARG A 102 0.58 -11.84 10.18
N GLY A 103 1.56 -12.43 9.49
CA GLY A 103 1.58 -13.87 9.14
C GLY A 103 0.51 -14.31 8.12
N SER A 104 -0.22 -13.37 7.51
CA SER A 104 -1.32 -13.68 6.57
C SER A 104 -0.83 -13.83 5.12
N PRO A 105 -1.42 -14.75 4.31
CA PRO A 105 -1.18 -14.85 2.87
C PRO A 105 -1.94 -13.79 2.05
N PHE A 106 -2.47 -12.75 2.69
CA PHE A 106 -3.14 -11.64 2.03
C PHE A 106 -2.21 -10.91 1.05
N ASP A 107 -2.59 -10.90 -0.23
CA ASP A 107 -1.84 -10.20 -1.30
C ASP A 107 -2.81 -9.58 -2.33
N HIS A 108 -3.66 -8.66 -1.85
CA HIS A 108 -4.63 -7.93 -2.68
C HIS A 108 -4.42 -6.41 -2.59
N PRO A 109 -4.77 -5.64 -3.63
CA PRO A 109 -4.58 -4.20 -3.64
C PRO A 109 -5.46 -3.49 -2.61
N ILE A 110 -4.82 -2.70 -1.75
CA ILE A 110 -5.45 -1.83 -0.73
C ILE A 110 -4.94 -0.37 -0.80
N GLY A 111 -4.23 -0.02 -1.88
CA GLY A 111 -3.66 1.32 -2.05
C GLY A 111 -4.68 2.47 -2.17
N LYS A 112 -5.99 2.15 -2.24
CA LYS A 112 -7.08 3.14 -2.22
C LYS A 112 -7.53 3.53 -0.81
N TRP A 113 -7.11 2.78 0.22
CA TRP A 113 -7.51 3.04 1.60
C TRP A 113 -7.05 4.42 2.06
N ASP A 114 -7.95 5.14 2.71
CA ASP A 114 -7.63 6.35 3.46
C ASP A 114 -7.20 5.95 4.88
N VAL A 115 -5.89 6.02 5.13
CA VAL A 115 -5.28 5.67 6.42
C VAL A 115 -4.84 6.90 7.22
N SER A 116 -5.30 8.10 6.84
CA SER A 116 -4.90 9.37 7.47
C SER A 116 -5.23 9.47 8.97
N SER A 117 -6.21 8.68 9.43
CA SER A 117 -6.63 8.58 10.83
C SER A 117 -5.84 7.55 11.66
N VAL A 118 -5.01 6.71 11.04
CA VAL A 118 -4.32 5.60 11.70
C VAL A 118 -3.11 6.11 12.49
N SER A 119 -3.00 5.73 13.77
CA SER A 119 -1.90 6.15 14.64
C SER A 119 -0.83 5.09 14.86
N GLU A 120 -1.15 3.80 14.68
CA GLU A 120 -0.24 2.67 14.91
C GLU A 120 -0.35 1.64 13.77
N MET A 121 0.79 1.30 13.16
CA MET A 121 0.93 0.30 12.07
C MET A 121 1.99 -0.77 12.37
N ARG A 122 2.44 -0.88 13.62
CA ARG A 122 3.40 -1.91 14.02
C ARG A 122 2.94 -3.31 13.60
N TRP A 123 3.87 -4.11 13.08
CA TRP A 123 3.64 -5.48 12.63
C TRP A 123 2.57 -5.68 11.54
N MET A 124 2.03 -4.62 10.92
CA MET A 124 0.85 -4.71 10.04
C MET A 124 1.00 -5.79 8.95
N PHE A 125 2.19 -5.90 8.35
CA PHE A 125 2.53 -6.88 7.31
C PHE A 125 3.72 -7.78 7.69
N PHE A 126 4.03 -7.93 8.99
CA PHE A 126 5.10 -8.83 9.43
C PHE A 126 4.84 -10.26 8.96
N GLU A 127 5.79 -10.90 8.27
CA GLU A 127 5.63 -12.23 7.68
C GLU A 127 4.42 -12.38 6.74
N SER A 128 3.85 -11.26 6.25
CA SER A 128 2.75 -11.27 5.29
C SER A 128 3.27 -11.44 3.86
N SER A 129 2.45 -12.02 2.97
CA SER A 129 2.74 -12.12 1.53
C SER A 129 2.54 -10.81 0.75
N PHE A 130 2.03 -9.75 1.39
CA PHE A 130 1.63 -8.50 0.75
C PHE A 130 2.76 -7.80 -0.02
N ASN A 131 2.55 -7.48 -1.30
CA ASN A 131 3.48 -6.68 -2.10
C ASN A 131 2.78 -5.77 -3.12
N HIS A 132 1.75 -5.01 -2.71
CA HIS A 132 1.03 -4.06 -3.57
C HIS A 132 1.35 -2.59 -3.28
N PRO A 133 1.22 -1.68 -4.26
CA PRO A 133 1.51 -0.26 -4.06
C PRO A 133 0.64 0.40 -2.98
N ILE A 134 1.31 1.02 -2.01
CA ILE A 134 0.72 1.81 -0.91
C ILE A 134 1.42 3.18 -0.73
N GLY A 135 2.23 3.59 -1.71
CA GLY A 135 2.97 4.85 -1.66
C GLY A 135 2.09 6.11 -1.63
N ASN A 136 0.79 5.98 -1.87
CA ASN A 136 -0.19 7.07 -1.81
C ASN A 136 -0.87 7.21 -0.43
N TRP A 137 -0.58 6.32 0.52
CA TRP A 137 -1.11 6.41 1.87
C TRP A 137 -0.59 7.67 2.59
N ASP A 138 -1.51 8.39 3.22
CA ASP A 138 -1.18 9.44 4.18
C ASP A 138 -0.88 8.80 5.54
N VAL A 139 0.40 8.67 5.86
CA VAL A 139 0.88 8.10 7.12
C VAL A 139 1.34 9.17 8.12
N SER A 140 1.01 10.44 7.87
CA SER A 140 1.47 11.57 8.70
C SER A 140 1.03 11.47 10.15
N SER A 141 -0.06 10.75 10.45
CA SER A 141 -0.56 10.51 11.82
C SER A 141 0.11 9.32 12.53
N VAL A 142 0.89 8.48 11.82
CA VAL A 142 1.44 7.25 12.37
C VAL A 142 2.64 7.53 13.27
N THR A 143 2.65 6.90 14.44
CA THR A 143 3.71 7.05 15.43
C THR A 143 4.59 5.80 15.61
N ASP A 144 4.13 4.63 15.20
CA ASP A 144 4.85 3.36 15.34
C ASP A 144 4.69 2.51 14.08
N MET A 145 5.83 2.23 13.42
CA MET A 145 5.97 1.37 12.24
C MET A 145 6.92 0.19 12.49
N SER A 146 7.22 -0.11 13.76
CA SER A 146 8.10 -1.21 14.13
C SER A 146 7.62 -2.54 13.50
N TYR A 147 8.55 -3.28 12.92
CA TYR A 147 8.33 -4.58 12.26
C TYR A 147 7.32 -4.60 11.10
N MET A 148 6.86 -3.43 10.61
CA MET A 148 5.74 -3.36 9.66
C MET A 148 5.91 -4.27 8.43
N PHE A 149 7.12 -4.36 7.86
CA PHE A 149 7.44 -5.19 6.69
C PHE A 149 8.52 -6.24 6.97
N SER A 150 8.82 -6.55 8.24
CA SER A 150 9.84 -7.55 8.54
C SER A 150 9.41 -8.93 8.02
N LEU A 151 10.33 -9.63 7.36
CA LEU A 151 10.14 -10.94 6.74
C LEU A 151 9.00 -10.99 5.69
N SER A 152 8.60 -9.82 5.16
CA SER A 152 7.64 -9.67 4.06
C SER A 152 8.36 -9.51 2.72
N PRO A 153 7.80 -9.96 1.57
CA PRO A 153 8.37 -9.75 0.24
C PRO A 153 8.19 -8.31 -0.28
N PHE A 154 7.69 -7.39 0.54
CA PHE A 154 7.40 -6.01 0.18
C PHE A 154 8.62 -5.26 -0.40
N ASP A 155 8.48 -4.71 -1.61
CA ASP A 155 9.51 -3.87 -2.28
C ASP A 155 8.86 -2.74 -3.09
N GLN A 156 7.72 -2.21 -2.64
CA GLN A 156 7.02 -1.12 -3.33
C GLN A 156 7.53 0.25 -2.87
N PHE A 157 7.53 1.23 -3.78
CA PHE A 157 8.00 2.58 -3.48
C PHE A 157 7.11 3.30 -2.46
N ILE A 158 7.72 3.77 -1.37
CA ILE A 158 7.10 4.50 -0.24
C ILE A 158 7.92 5.75 0.16
N GLY A 159 8.80 6.23 -0.71
CA GLY A 159 9.65 7.41 -0.43
C GLY A 159 8.87 8.73 -0.27
N ASN A 160 7.58 8.74 -0.65
CA ASN A 160 6.68 9.89 -0.52
C ASN A 160 5.99 9.99 0.85
N TRP A 161 6.14 8.99 1.72
CA TRP A 161 5.50 9.00 3.03
C TRP A 161 6.02 10.13 3.92
N ASP A 162 5.09 10.86 4.55
CA ASP A 162 5.42 11.76 5.65
C ASP A 162 5.53 10.98 6.95
N VAL A 163 6.76 10.74 7.39
CA VAL A 163 7.07 9.97 8.61
C VAL A 163 7.49 10.87 9.78
N ILE A 164 7.19 12.18 9.73
CA ILE A 164 7.66 13.16 10.71
C ILE A 164 7.23 12.84 12.16
N ASN A 165 6.09 12.17 12.33
CA ASN A 165 5.55 11.80 13.64
C ASN A 165 5.96 10.40 14.10
N VAL A 166 6.65 9.61 13.26
CA VAL A 166 7.05 8.25 13.61
C VAL A 166 8.14 8.30 14.69
N MET A 167 7.91 7.58 15.78
CA MET A 167 8.81 7.47 16.91
C MET A 167 9.56 6.13 16.95
N ASP A 168 9.02 5.09 16.30
CA ASP A 168 9.62 3.75 16.27
C ASP A 168 9.55 3.12 14.87
N MET A 169 10.70 2.59 14.43
CA MET A 169 10.89 1.86 13.17
C MET A 169 11.80 0.62 13.39
N GLU A 170 11.88 0.09 14.63
CA GLU A 170 12.63 -1.12 14.93
C GLU A 170 12.28 -2.23 13.94
N SER A 171 13.29 -2.85 13.35
CA SER A 171 13.14 -3.99 12.44
C SER A 171 12.21 -3.76 11.24
N MET A 172 11.90 -2.52 10.82
CA MET A 172 10.87 -2.23 9.82
C MET A 172 10.99 -3.08 8.54
N PHE A 173 12.21 -3.27 8.02
CA PHE A 173 12.52 -4.05 6.81
C PHE A 173 13.40 -5.28 7.07
N ARG A 174 13.47 -5.77 8.31
CA ARG A 174 14.34 -6.90 8.65
C ARG A 174 13.99 -8.14 7.80
N GLY A 175 14.93 -8.65 7.01
CA GLY A 175 14.76 -9.81 6.13
C GLY A 175 13.79 -9.61 4.96
N SER A 176 13.40 -8.36 4.68
CA SER A 176 12.61 -8.00 3.50
C SER A 176 13.52 -7.72 2.29
N PRO A 177 13.12 -8.02 1.04
CA PRO A 177 13.90 -7.67 -0.14
C PRO A 177 13.86 -6.16 -0.48
N PHE A 178 13.23 -5.33 0.35
CA PHE A 178 13.07 -3.89 0.14
C PHE A 178 14.39 -3.18 -0.21
N ASN A 179 14.41 -2.47 -1.33
CA ASN A 179 15.53 -1.61 -1.75
C ASN A 179 15.07 -0.31 -2.44
N GLN A 180 13.90 0.20 -2.08
CA GLN A 180 13.39 1.44 -2.65
C GLN A 180 13.99 2.66 -1.93
N PRO A 181 14.18 3.80 -2.63
CA PRO A 181 14.73 5.00 -2.02
C PRO A 181 13.76 5.61 -1.00
N ILE A 182 14.22 5.72 0.25
CA ILE A 182 13.53 6.37 1.38
C ILE A 182 14.44 7.40 2.07
N ASN A 183 15.51 7.80 1.40
CA ASN A 183 16.46 8.83 1.83
C ASN A 183 15.87 10.25 1.89
N THR A 184 14.64 10.41 1.39
CA THR A 184 13.83 11.64 1.46
C THR A 184 13.02 11.76 2.75
N TRP A 185 12.94 10.70 3.56
CA TRP A 185 12.15 10.71 4.79
C TRP A 185 12.69 11.71 5.82
N CYS A 186 11.78 12.52 6.36
CA CYS A 186 12.05 13.43 7.47
C CYS A 186 11.92 12.66 8.80
N VAL A 187 13.05 12.19 9.36
CA VAL A 187 13.09 11.33 10.56
C VAL A 187 13.68 12.07 11.76
N THR A 188 13.02 13.14 12.20
CA THR A 188 13.51 14.01 13.29
C THR A 188 13.40 13.38 14.68
N ASN A 189 12.42 12.50 14.90
CA ASN A 189 12.17 11.89 16.22
C ASN A 189 13.06 10.68 16.51
N ILE A 190 13.70 10.12 15.49
CA ILE A 190 14.57 8.93 15.59
C ILE A 190 16.01 9.38 15.30
N THR A 191 16.81 9.60 16.36
CA THR A 191 18.12 10.26 16.25
C THR A 191 19.26 9.39 15.71
N SER A 192 19.03 8.10 15.56
CA SER A 192 19.99 7.11 15.05
C SER A 192 19.26 5.94 14.43
N GLU A 193 19.91 5.19 13.54
CA GLU A 193 19.31 4.01 12.90
C GLU A 193 18.71 3.05 13.96
N PRO A 194 17.40 2.73 13.86
CA PRO A 194 16.74 1.79 14.75
C PRO A 194 17.40 0.41 14.75
N LEU A 195 17.20 -0.32 15.84
CA LEU A 195 17.67 -1.70 15.95
C LEU A 195 17.12 -2.54 14.79
N ASN A 196 18.02 -3.22 14.07
CA ASN A 196 17.70 -4.09 12.94
C ASN A 196 16.86 -3.46 11.81
N PHE A 197 16.83 -2.13 11.66
CA PHE A 197 15.97 -1.43 10.70
C PHE A 197 15.87 -2.12 9.33
N SER A 198 17.01 -2.52 8.75
CA SER A 198 17.10 -3.25 7.48
C SER A 198 18.08 -4.42 7.53
N THR A 199 18.22 -5.11 8.67
CA THR A 199 19.09 -6.30 8.76
C THR A 199 18.61 -7.37 7.79
N ASP A 200 19.51 -7.99 7.02
CA ASP A 200 19.18 -8.98 5.98
C ASP A 200 18.29 -8.45 4.83
N SER A 201 18.20 -7.13 4.66
CA SER A 201 17.61 -6.46 3.49
C SER A 201 18.71 -5.93 2.55
N PRO A 202 18.48 -5.90 1.22
CA PRO A 202 19.41 -5.30 0.24
C PRO A 202 19.37 -3.76 0.21
N LEU A 203 18.72 -3.10 1.18
CA LEU A 203 18.60 -1.65 1.24
C LEU A 203 19.97 -0.95 1.32
N GLU A 204 20.35 -0.31 0.22
CA GLU A 204 21.62 0.40 0.10
C GLU A 204 21.70 1.63 1.02
N PRO A 205 22.88 2.00 1.55
CA PRO A 205 23.04 3.16 2.43
C PRO A 205 22.51 4.47 1.84
N ASP A 206 22.66 4.70 0.53
CA ASP A 206 22.19 5.90 -0.17
C ASP A 206 20.65 5.98 -0.24
N ASN A 207 19.96 4.84 -0.07
CA ASN A 207 18.52 4.76 -0.04
C ASN A 207 17.95 4.88 1.38
N LYS A 208 18.79 4.92 2.43
CA LYS A 208 18.34 4.99 3.83
C LYS A 208 18.00 6.41 4.29
N PRO A 209 17.10 6.57 5.27
CA PRO A 209 16.82 7.87 5.89
C PRO A 209 18.07 8.44 6.58
N ILE A 210 18.17 9.77 6.62
CA ILE A 210 19.19 10.46 7.42
C ILE A 210 18.62 10.73 8.81
N TRP A 211 18.88 9.79 9.72
CA TRP A 211 18.38 9.77 11.09
C TRP A 211 18.66 11.06 11.87
N GLY A 212 17.68 11.49 12.68
CA GLY A 212 17.76 12.67 13.53
C GLY A 212 17.71 13.99 12.77
N THR A 213 17.50 13.94 11.46
CA THR A 213 17.40 15.12 10.62
C THR A 213 16.10 15.09 9.85
N CYS A 214 15.52 16.27 9.70
CA CYS A 214 14.91 16.60 8.43
C CYS A 214 16.08 17.20 7.68
N THR A 215 16.72 16.47 6.77
CA THR A 215 17.49 17.21 5.78
C THR A 215 16.47 18.13 5.15
N SER A 216 16.65 19.43 5.29
CA SER A 216 15.81 20.43 4.64
C SER A 216 16.11 20.39 3.14
N THR A 217 15.77 19.26 2.56
CA THR A 217 15.13 19.04 1.28
C THR A 217 13.81 18.30 1.56
N SER A 218 13.16 18.60 2.70
CA SER A 218 11.72 18.55 2.78
C SER A 218 11.17 19.58 1.81
N ILE A 219 10.97 19.15 0.57
CA ILE A 219 10.00 19.77 -0.32
C ILE A 219 8.62 19.43 0.25
N TYR A 220 8.27 20.12 1.34
CA TYR A 220 6.91 20.52 1.62
C TYR A 220 6.86 22.05 1.57
N SER A 221 7.37 22.62 0.48
CA SER A 221 6.43 23.31 -0.39
C SER A 221 6.02 22.31 -1.47
N GLU A 222 4.97 22.61 -2.22
CA GLU A 222 5.00 22.30 -3.64
C GLU A 222 6.29 22.90 -4.26
N GLU A 223 7.50 22.35 -4.04
CA GLU A 223 8.58 22.62 -5.01
C GLU A 223 8.19 21.80 -6.23
N VAL A 224 7.35 22.44 -7.02
CA VAL A 224 7.34 22.30 -8.45
C VAL A 224 8.73 21.85 -8.91
N PRO A 225 8.87 20.64 -9.47
CA PRO A 225 10.13 20.13 -9.99
C PRO A 225 10.91 21.24 -10.70
N THR A 226 12.22 21.36 -10.58
CA THR A 226 12.92 22.48 -11.24
C THR A 226 13.12 22.26 -12.75
N GLN A 227 12.83 21.05 -13.22
CA GLN A 227 13.01 20.62 -14.60
C GLN A 227 11.96 19.58 -15.01
N PHE A 228 11.76 19.46 -16.31
CA PHE A 228 10.99 18.36 -16.88
C PHE A 228 11.80 17.07 -16.81
N ILE A 229 11.20 15.99 -16.33
CA ILE A 229 11.83 14.67 -16.28
C ILE A 229 10.82 13.63 -16.75
N LEU A 230 11.21 12.75 -17.66
CA LEU A 230 10.54 11.47 -17.89
C LEU A 230 11.40 10.37 -17.26
N ASN A 231 10.85 9.59 -16.33
CA ASN A 231 11.56 8.49 -15.67
C ASN A 231 11.47 7.21 -16.48
N GLN A 232 12.40 6.28 -16.21
CA GLN A 232 12.31 4.94 -16.78
C GLN A 232 11.08 4.23 -16.20
N ASN A 233 10.24 3.65 -17.05
CA ASN A 233 9.07 2.90 -16.63
C ASN A 233 9.48 1.71 -15.75
N TYR A 234 8.66 1.39 -14.75
CA TYR A 234 8.88 0.26 -13.85
C TYR A 234 7.58 -0.53 -13.62
N PRO A 235 7.60 -1.87 -13.68
CA PRO A 235 8.75 -2.71 -14.07
C PRO A 235 9.17 -2.49 -15.54
N ASN A 236 10.42 -2.82 -15.90
CA ASN A 236 10.93 -2.90 -17.27
C ASN A 236 12.07 -3.94 -17.35
N PRO A 237 11.90 -5.09 -18.03
CA PRO A 237 10.74 -5.49 -18.81
C PRO A 237 9.46 -5.65 -17.98
N PHE A 238 8.29 -5.49 -18.61
CA PHE A 238 7.00 -5.58 -17.93
C PHE A 238 6.04 -6.57 -18.59
N ASN A 239 5.07 -7.06 -17.82
CA ASN A 239 4.01 -7.96 -18.27
C ASN A 239 2.75 -7.86 -17.40
N PRO A 240 1.57 -7.52 -17.94
CA PRO A 240 1.35 -6.66 -19.10
C PRO A 240 1.30 -5.17 -18.71
N THR A 241 1.43 -4.85 -17.41
CA THR A 241 1.28 -3.51 -16.85
C THR A 241 2.60 -2.92 -16.38
N THR A 242 2.77 -1.61 -16.54
CA THR A 242 3.91 -0.83 -16.04
C THR A 242 3.46 0.56 -15.63
N GLN A 243 4.29 1.27 -14.87
CA GLN A 243 4.06 2.66 -14.48
C GLN A 243 5.06 3.57 -15.18
N ILE A 244 4.59 4.72 -15.67
CA ILE A 244 5.40 5.78 -16.26
C ILE A 244 5.28 7.01 -15.39
N GLN A 245 6.39 7.39 -14.74
CA GLN A 245 6.46 8.60 -13.92
C GLN A 245 7.16 9.74 -14.67
N PHE A 246 6.67 10.96 -14.47
CA PHE A 246 7.30 12.18 -14.99
C PHE A 246 7.09 13.37 -14.07
N SER A 247 7.95 14.38 -14.20
CA SER A 247 7.96 15.59 -13.38
C SER A 247 7.76 16.83 -14.26
N LEU A 248 6.93 17.77 -13.80
CA LEU A 248 6.59 19.02 -14.49
C LEU A 248 7.00 20.25 -13.66
N PRO A 249 7.88 21.12 -14.16
CA PRO A 249 8.33 22.34 -13.49
C PRO A 249 7.39 23.53 -13.63
N VAL A 250 6.30 23.37 -14.36
CA VAL A 250 5.28 24.39 -14.54
C VAL A 250 4.01 23.67 -14.97
N SER A 251 2.85 24.25 -14.62
CA SER A 251 1.58 23.77 -15.15
C SER A 251 1.55 23.94 -16.66
N THR A 252 1.29 22.86 -17.40
CA THR A 252 1.37 22.87 -18.86
C THR A 252 0.50 21.77 -19.48
N VAL A 253 0.30 21.84 -20.80
CA VAL A 253 -0.33 20.75 -21.54
C VAL A 253 0.68 19.61 -21.71
N VAL A 254 0.29 18.43 -21.27
CA VAL A 254 1.10 17.22 -21.31
C VAL A 254 0.47 16.21 -22.25
N ARG A 255 1.28 15.64 -23.13
CA ARG A 255 0.95 14.48 -23.93
C ARG A 255 1.94 13.35 -23.69
N LEU A 256 1.43 12.19 -23.29
CA LEU A 256 2.21 10.96 -23.14
C LEU A 256 1.72 9.96 -24.18
N ASP A 257 2.57 9.68 -25.17
CA ASP A 257 2.28 8.75 -26.27
C ASP A 257 3.22 7.55 -26.21
N VAL A 258 2.74 6.39 -26.66
CA VAL A 258 3.54 5.19 -26.91
C VAL A 258 3.63 4.95 -28.42
N PHE A 259 4.80 4.55 -28.88
CA PHE A 259 5.15 4.26 -30.27
C PHE A 259 5.79 2.88 -30.39
N SER A 260 5.63 2.26 -31.55
CA SER A 260 6.49 1.15 -31.97
C SER A 260 7.91 1.64 -32.28
N VAL A 261 8.88 0.72 -32.35
CA VAL A 261 10.25 1.05 -32.79
C VAL A 261 10.34 1.63 -34.21
N LEU A 262 9.31 1.42 -35.04
CA LEU A 262 9.19 2.02 -36.37
C LEU A 262 8.62 3.45 -36.33
N GLY A 263 8.33 3.99 -35.15
CA GLY A 263 7.80 5.35 -34.95
C GLY A 263 6.29 5.48 -35.14
N GLN A 264 5.55 4.38 -35.29
CA GLN A 264 4.09 4.44 -35.36
C GLN A 264 3.51 4.59 -33.96
N ARG A 265 2.66 5.61 -33.75
CA ARG A 265 1.96 5.80 -32.47
C ARG A 265 0.96 4.66 -32.25
N THR A 266 1.10 3.93 -31.16
CA THR A 266 0.24 2.79 -30.80
C THR A 266 -0.88 3.23 -29.86
N VAL A 267 -0.59 4.07 -28.87
CA VAL A 267 -1.58 4.58 -27.90
C VAL A 267 -1.18 5.98 -27.39
N THR A 268 -2.18 6.79 -27.04
CA THR A 268 -2.00 8.02 -26.25
C THR A 268 -2.52 7.72 -24.85
N LEU A 269 -1.63 7.77 -23.86
CA LEU A 269 -1.95 7.49 -22.45
C LEU A 269 -2.49 8.70 -21.72
N LEU A 270 -2.03 9.89 -22.12
CA LEU A 270 -2.38 11.16 -21.49
C LEU A 270 -2.36 12.28 -22.52
N ASN A 271 -3.33 13.19 -22.47
CA ASN A 271 -3.36 14.39 -23.30
C ASN A 271 -4.24 15.47 -22.66
N GLU A 272 -3.73 16.11 -21.61
CA GLU A 272 -4.47 17.08 -20.81
C GLU A 272 -3.58 18.17 -20.21
N HIS A 273 -4.18 19.19 -19.63
CA HIS A 273 -3.46 20.24 -18.90
C HIS A 273 -3.23 19.78 -17.46
N MET A 274 -1.98 19.74 -17.03
CA MET A 274 -1.60 19.22 -15.71
C MET A 274 -0.98 20.32 -14.84
N PRO A 275 -1.20 20.28 -13.52
CA PRO A 275 -0.47 21.15 -12.60
C PRO A 275 1.01 20.77 -12.58
N ALA A 276 1.85 21.72 -12.17
CA ALA A 276 3.23 21.42 -11.80
C ALA A 276 3.28 20.33 -10.72
N GLY A 277 4.30 19.48 -10.75
CA GLY A 277 4.42 18.36 -9.81
C GLY A 277 4.92 17.07 -10.45
N VAL A 278 4.94 16.00 -9.66
CA VAL A 278 5.30 14.65 -10.10
C VAL A 278 4.01 13.88 -10.38
N HIS A 279 3.98 13.19 -11.52
CA HIS A 279 2.80 12.49 -12.01
C HIS A 279 3.17 11.06 -12.40
N THR A 280 2.25 10.13 -12.17
CA THR A 280 2.41 8.71 -12.52
C THR A 280 1.22 8.24 -13.36
N VAL A 281 1.50 7.60 -14.49
CA VAL A 281 0.48 7.04 -15.39
C VAL A 281 0.66 5.53 -15.48
N GLN A 282 -0.41 4.78 -15.19
CA GLN A 282 -0.47 3.35 -15.41
C GLN A 282 -0.61 3.04 -16.90
N PHE A 283 0.14 2.06 -17.39
CA PHE A 283 0.04 1.57 -18.76
C PHE A 283 -0.20 0.06 -18.78
N ASP A 284 -1.37 -0.32 -19.30
CA ASP A 284 -1.73 -1.71 -19.58
C ASP A 284 -1.55 -2.01 -21.07
N ALA A 285 -0.58 -2.86 -21.38
CA ALA A 285 -0.22 -3.24 -22.75
C ALA A 285 -0.78 -4.60 -23.17
N ARG A 286 -1.87 -5.09 -22.55
CA ARG A 286 -2.50 -6.38 -22.92
C ARG A 286 -2.85 -6.47 -24.42
N SER A 287 -3.18 -5.35 -25.07
CA SER A 287 -3.49 -5.31 -26.51
C SER A 287 -2.28 -5.27 -27.44
N LEU A 288 -1.06 -5.11 -26.92
CA LEU A 288 0.17 -4.98 -27.72
C LEU A 288 0.97 -6.29 -27.78
N SER A 289 1.76 -6.49 -28.83
CA SER A 289 2.65 -7.66 -28.97
C SER A 289 3.90 -7.52 -28.09
N SER A 290 4.52 -8.62 -27.65
CA SER A 290 5.83 -8.58 -27.00
C SER A 290 6.86 -7.87 -27.88
N GLY A 291 7.73 -7.05 -27.28
CA GLY A 291 8.74 -6.30 -28.01
C GLY A 291 9.12 -4.99 -27.33
N VAL A 292 9.93 -4.21 -28.04
CA VAL A 292 10.40 -2.90 -27.59
C VAL A 292 9.43 -1.82 -28.07
N TYR A 293 9.11 -0.89 -27.17
CA TYR A 293 8.29 0.28 -27.45
C TYR A 293 9.00 1.54 -26.99
N ILE A 294 8.61 2.68 -27.55
CA ILE A 294 9.07 3.99 -27.13
C ILE A 294 7.90 4.73 -26.50
N TYR A 295 8.05 5.23 -25.28
CA TYR A 295 7.10 6.19 -24.71
C TYR A 295 7.74 7.57 -24.68
N ARG A 296 6.93 8.58 -25.00
CA ARG A 296 7.40 9.95 -25.17
C ARG A 296 6.49 10.91 -24.44
N LEU A 297 7.09 11.70 -23.56
CA LEU A 297 6.48 12.88 -22.95
C LEU A 297 6.69 14.07 -23.88
N SER A 298 5.62 14.81 -24.16
CA SER A 298 5.65 16.01 -24.98
C SER A 298 4.85 17.12 -24.32
N THR A 299 5.48 18.27 -24.16
CA THR A 299 4.90 19.55 -23.74
C THR A 299 5.33 20.62 -24.77
N PRO A 300 4.78 21.85 -24.73
CA PRO A 300 5.21 22.93 -25.63
C PRO A 300 6.72 23.24 -25.56
N GLU A 301 7.34 23.08 -24.39
CA GLU A 301 8.73 23.49 -24.13
C GLU A 301 9.70 22.31 -23.96
N PHE A 302 9.18 21.08 -23.82
CA PHE A 302 9.99 19.90 -23.54
C PHE A 302 9.48 18.65 -24.27
N THR A 303 10.42 17.83 -24.75
CA THR A 303 10.11 16.50 -25.25
C THR A 303 11.22 15.52 -24.87
N GLN A 304 10.86 14.39 -24.28
CA GLN A 304 11.78 13.30 -23.96
C GLN A 304 11.13 11.96 -24.26
N ALA A 305 11.94 11.02 -24.75
CA ALA A 305 11.50 9.66 -25.04
C ALA A 305 12.39 8.64 -24.35
N ARG A 306 11.81 7.48 -24.02
CA ARG A 306 12.51 6.34 -23.44
C ARG A 306 11.99 5.04 -24.03
N LEU A 307 12.81 3.99 -23.90
CA LEU A 307 12.48 2.64 -24.34
C LEU A 307 11.84 1.85 -23.21
N MET A 308 10.88 0.99 -23.53
CA MET A 308 10.33 -0.02 -22.62
C MET A 308 10.22 -1.36 -23.33
N ASN A 309 10.39 -2.44 -22.58
CA ASN A 309 10.36 -3.81 -23.08
C ASN A 309 9.12 -4.53 -22.52
N LEU A 310 8.19 -4.89 -23.39
CA LEU A 310 7.05 -5.74 -23.05
C LEU A 310 7.42 -7.19 -23.32
N ILE A 311 7.32 -8.05 -22.31
CA ILE A 311 7.52 -9.49 -22.44
C ILE A 311 6.21 -10.18 -22.06
N LYS A 312 5.70 -11.02 -22.95
CA LYS A 312 4.56 -11.91 -22.70
C LYS A 312 5.02 -13.34 -22.84
#